data_AF-A0A9D8FP75-F1
#
_entry.id   AF-A0A9D8FP75-F1
#
_cell.length_a   1.000
_cell.length_b   1.000
_cell.length_c   1.000
_cell.angle_alpha   90.00
_cell.angle_beta   90.00
_cell.angle_gamma   90.00
#
_symmetry.space_group_name_H-M   'P 1'
#
loop_
_entity.id
_entity.type
_entity.pdbx_description
1 polymer ?
#
loop_
_entity_poly.entity_id
_entity_poly.type
_entity_poly.pdbx_seq_one_letter_code
_entity_poly.pdbx_strand_id
1 'polypeptide(L)'
;MIQNSRKTEIDSSFQFAAADLSVPLQIYELRKNHKNETTVNNLLDDAFAQIVADNVDSARAIIEYIKMITEVNQETGKIPTQYSLEQNYPNPFNSSTTICYQLPKPGKVNISIYNVAGQLVETLVDENKNTGYFSVIWQATRIGTGMYFCRIEANDFSDVKKIMVMK
;
A
#
# COMPACT_ATOMS: atom_id res chain seq x y z
N MET A 1 3.59 -15.71 41.39
CA MET A 1 2.31 -15.71 40.66
C MET A 1 2.58 -15.32 39.21
N ILE A 2 1.82 -15.90 38.30
CA ILE A 2 2.20 -16.32 36.95
C ILE A 2 2.29 -15.16 35.93
N GLN A 3 3.36 -15.21 35.12
CA GLN A 3 3.57 -14.47 33.87
C GLN A 3 2.56 -14.87 32.81
N ASN A 4 2.05 -13.95 31.98
CA ASN A 4 1.27 -14.34 30.80
C ASN A 4 1.79 -13.63 29.54
N SER A 5 2.85 -14.22 28.99
CA SER A 5 3.26 -14.12 27.60
C SER A 5 2.37 -15.02 26.75
N ARG A 6 1.71 -14.49 25.72
CA ARG A 6 1.40 -15.25 24.48
C ARG A 6 1.45 -14.32 23.27
N LYS A 7 2.64 -14.27 22.66
CA LYS A 7 2.76 -14.10 21.20
C LYS A 7 1.96 -15.22 20.55
N THR A 8 1.09 -14.90 19.60
CA THR A 8 0.50 -15.91 18.71
C THR A 8 1.47 -16.06 17.53
N GLU A 9 2.41 -16.97 17.67
CA GLU A 9 3.13 -17.53 16.52
C GLU A 9 2.13 -18.36 15.72
N ILE A 10 2.01 -18.06 14.43
CA ILE A 10 1.31 -18.90 13.47
C ILE A 10 2.19 -20.13 13.27
N ASP A 11 1.66 -21.32 13.57
CA ASP A 11 2.37 -22.58 13.34
C ASP A 11 2.55 -22.77 11.82
N SER A 12 3.82 -22.80 11.40
CA SER A 12 4.27 -23.06 10.03
C SER A 12 3.88 -24.45 9.48
N SER A 13 3.15 -25.27 10.24
CA SER A 13 2.64 -26.58 9.84
C SER A 13 1.31 -26.54 9.07
N PHE A 14 0.63 -25.39 9.00
CA PHE A 14 -0.68 -25.29 8.33
C PHE A 14 -0.53 -25.35 6.80
N GLN A 15 -0.90 -26.49 6.20
CA GLN A 15 -0.96 -26.66 4.75
C GLN A 15 -2.42 -26.50 4.26
N PHE A 16 -2.64 -25.60 3.30
CA PHE A 16 -3.93 -25.45 2.62
C PHE A 16 -4.18 -26.67 1.72
N ALA A 17 -5.32 -27.34 1.88
CA ALA A 17 -5.74 -28.37 0.93
C ALA A 17 -6.40 -27.73 -0.29
N ALA A 18 -6.28 -28.33 -1.48
CA ALA A 18 -6.89 -27.80 -2.70
C ALA A 18 -8.44 -27.62 -2.60
N ALA A 19 -9.09 -28.34 -1.67
CA ALA A 19 -10.51 -28.18 -1.37
C ALA A 19 -10.86 -26.83 -0.71
N ASP A 20 -9.92 -26.25 0.05
CA ASP A 20 -10.09 -24.99 0.79
C ASP A 20 -10.08 -23.76 -0.14
N LEU A 21 -9.62 -23.92 -1.38
CA LEU A 21 -9.61 -22.89 -2.41
C LEU A 21 -10.89 -22.87 -3.27
N SER A 22 -11.73 -23.91 -3.21
CA SER A 22 -12.92 -24.02 -4.06
C SER A 22 -13.95 -22.93 -3.75
N VAL A 23 -14.18 -22.63 -2.47
CA VAL A 23 -15.14 -21.63 -2.01
C VAL A 23 -14.64 -20.20 -2.28
N PRO A 24 -13.37 -19.83 -1.96
CA PRO A 24 -12.81 -18.54 -2.36
C PRO A 24 -12.84 -18.27 -3.88
N LEU A 25 -12.55 -19.28 -4.71
CA LEU A 25 -12.61 -19.16 -6.17
C LEU A 25 -14.05 -18.94 -6.68
N GLN A 26 -15.02 -19.64 -6.11
CA GLN A 26 -16.43 -19.43 -6.43
C GLN A 26 -16.89 -18.02 -6.05
N ILE A 27 -16.50 -17.52 -4.87
CA ILE A 27 -16.79 -16.16 -4.41
C ILE A 27 -16.17 -15.11 -5.34
N TYR A 28 -14.92 -15.32 -5.75
CA TYR A 28 -14.21 -14.42 -6.67
C TYR A 28 -14.90 -14.34 -8.05
N GLU A 29 -15.23 -15.49 -8.65
CA GLU A 29 -15.88 -15.52 -9.97
C GLU A 29 -17.30 -14.92 -9.93
N LEU A 30 -18.06 -15.16 -8.85
CA LEU A 30 -19.38 -14.53 -8.65
C LEU A 30 -19.27 -13.00 -8.59
N ARG A 31 -18.29 -12.47 -7.84
CA ARG A 31 -18.07 -11.02 -7.71
C ARG A 31 -17.59 -10.36 -9.00
N LYS A 32 -16.75 -11.06 -9.77
CA LYS A 32 -16.26 -10.59 -11.07
C LYS A 32 -17.39 -10.42 -12.07
N ASN A 33 -18.35 -11.34 -12.07
CA ASN A 33 -19.42 -11.40 -13.06
C ASN A 33 -20.67 -10.57 -12.67
N HIS A 34 -20.90 -10.28 -11.38
CA HIS A 34 -22.11 -9.62 -10.89
C HIS A 34 -21.82 -8.45 -9.95
N LYS A 35 -21.08 -7.43 -10.43
CA LYS A 35 -20.55 -6.34 -9.59
C LYS A 35 -21.59 -5.53 -8.78
N ASN A 36 -22.89 -5.55 -9.13
CA ASN A 36 -23.90 -4.63 -8.60
C ASN A 36 -25.26 -5.27 -8.22
N GLU A 37 -25.32 -6.57 -7.89
CA GLU A 37 -26.60 -7.19 -7.47
C GLU A 37 -26.66 -7.35 -5.94
N THR A 38 -27.61 -6.67 -5.29
CA THR A 38 -27.89 -6.77 -3.84
C THR A 38 -28.09 -8.22 -3.39
N THR A 39 -28.65 -9.06 -4.26
CA THR A 39 -28.84 -10.50 -4.02
C THR A 39 -27.51 -11.25 -3.86
N VAL A 40 -26.46 -10.87 -4.59
CA VAL A 40 -25.13 -11.49 -4.49
C VAL A 40 -24.45 -11.12 -3.18
N ASN A 41 -24.59 -9.87 -2.73
CA ASN A 41 -24.05 -9.45 -1.43
C ASN A 41 -24.73 -10.17 -0.26
N ASN A 42 -26.05 -10.33 -0.30
CA ASN A 42 -26.78 -11.07 0.74
C ASN A 42 -26.43 -12.56 0.75
N LEU A 43 -26.27 -13.19 -0.43
CA LEU A 43 -25.83 -14.58 -0.54
C LEU A 43 -24.39 -14.78 -0.05
N LEU A 44 -23.53 -13.77 -0.20
CA LEU A 44 -22.18 -13.77 0.35
C LEU A 44 -22.22 -13.66 1.88
N ASP A 45 -23.03 -12.77 2.43
CA ASP A 45 -23.19 -12.60 3.88
C ASP A 45 -23.71 -13.89 4.54
N ASP A 46 -24.68 -14.56 3.91
CA ASP A 46 -25.21 -15.85 4.38
C ASP A 46 -24.15 -16.97 4.29
N ALA A 47 -23.38 -17.03 3.19
CA ALA A 47 -22.30 -18.00 3.04
C ALA A 47 -21.16 -17.78 4.05
N PHE A 48 -20.79 -16.51 4.32
CA PHE A 48 -19.81 -16.17 5.36
C PHE A 48 -20.32 -16.54 6.76
N ALA A 49 -21.60 -16.27 7.07
CA ALA A 49 -22.20 -16.66 8.34
C ALA A 49 -22.19 -18.18 8.53
N GLN A 50 -22.42 -18.95 7.47
CA GLN A 50 -22.42 -20.41 7.50
C GLN A 50 -21.01 -20.99 7.71
N ILE A 51 -19.99 -20.40 7.07
CA ILE A 51 -18.58 -20.77 7.28
C ILE A 51 -18.12 -20.44 8.72
N VAL A 52 -18.55 -19.31 9.26
CA VAL A 52 -18.24 -18.89 10.64
C VAL A 52 -18.90 -19.83 11.67
N ALA A 53 -20.09 -20.36 11.37
CA ALA A 53 -20.82 -21.26 12.25
C ALA A 53 -20.21 -22.67 12.35
N ASP A 54 -19.68 -23.22 11.25
CA ASP A 54 -19.22 -24.62 11.20
C ASP A 54 -17.75 -24.81 11.58
N ASN A 55 -16.87 -23.82 11.36
CA ASN A 55 -15.47 -23.91 11.75
C ASN A 55 -14.82 -22.53 11.90
N VAL A 56 -14.81 -22.01 13.14
CA VAL A 56 -14.24 -20.71 13.50
C VAL A 56 -12.77 -20.57 13.08
N ASP A 57 -12.00 -21.66 13.07
CA ASP A 57 -10.60 -21.64 12.65
C ASP A 57 -10.44 -21.49 11.13
N SER A 58 -11.32 -22.11 10.33
CA SER A 58 -11.36 -21.90 8.87
C SER A 58 -11.82 -20.49 8.52
N ALA A 59 -12.83 -19.95 9.23
CA ALA A 59 -13.24 -18.57 9.06
C ALA A 59 -12.09 -17.59 9.39
N ARG A 60 -11.33 -17.87 10.46
CA ARG A 60 -10.14 -17.10 10.84
C ARG A 60 -9.06 -17.17 9.77
N ALA A 61 -8.80 -18.34 9.19
CA ALA A 61 -7.83 -18.53 8.10
C ALA A 61 -8.25 -17.80 6.81
N ILE A 62 -9.53 -17.84 6.46
CA ILE A 62 -10.07 -17.12 5.29
C ILE A 62 -9.99 -15.60 5.50
N ILE A 63 -10.34 -15.11 6.69
CA ILE A 63 -10.18 -13.69 7.04
C ILE A 63 -8.71 -13.26 6.96
N GLU A 64 -7.79 -14.09 7.46
CA GLU A 64 -6.36 -13.77 7.42
C GLU A 64 -5.77 -13.83 6.01
N TYR A 65 -6.22 -14.78 5.18
CA TYR A 65 -5.88 -14.84 3.77
C TYR A 65 -6.45 -13.64 2.98
N ILE A 66 -7.69 -13.23 3.28
CA ILE A 66 -8.30 -12.02 2.71
C ILE A 66 -7.50 -10.76 3.13
N LYS A 67 -7.00 -10.68 4.36
CA LYS A 67 -6.10 -9.59 4.80
C LYS A 67 -4.76 -9.59 4.05
N MET A 68 -4.18 -10.75 3.76
CA MET A 68 -2.94 -10.84 2.96
C MET A 68 -3.14 -10.41 1.51
N ILE A 69 -4.24 -10.80 0.86
CA ILE A 69 -4.53 -10.36 -0.52
C ILE A 69 -5.00 -8.90 -0.58
N THR A 70 -5.43 -8.33 0.55
CA THR A 70 -5.76 -6.92 0.71
C THR A 70 -4.65 -6.14 1.42
N GLU A 71 -3.39 -6.38 1.04
CA GLU A 71 -2.31 -5.39 1.21
C GLU A 71 -2.59 -4.10 0.38
N VAL A 72 -3.76 -3.50 0.58
CA VAL A 72 -3.89 -2.07 0.70
C VAL A 72 -3.10 -1.74 1.96
N ASN A 73 -1.97 -1.05 1.81
CA ASN A 73 -1.14 -0.53 2.89
C ASN A 73 -2.01 0.13 3.99
N GLN A 74 -2.46 -0.67 4.96
CA GLN A 74 -3.09 -0.21 6.18
C GLN A 74 -2.02 -0.17 7.25
N GLU A 75 -1.13 0.82 7.15
CA GLU A 75 -0.49 1.34 8.35
C GLU A 75 -1.52 2.11 9.16
N THR A 76 -2.44 1.38 9.82
CA THR A 76 -3.45 1.88 10.76
C THR A 76 -4.45 2.91 10.18
N GLY A 77 -5.68 2.95 10.69
CA GLY A 77 -6.70 3.95 10.32
C GLY A 77 -6.36 5.38 10.78
N LYS A 78 -5.11 5.82 10.66
CA LYS A 78 -4.65 7.16 10.99
C LYS A 78 -4.57 7.97 9.71
N ILE A 79 -5.36 9.03 9.63
CA ILE A 79 -5.21 10.08 8.63
C ILE A 79 -3.92 10.86 8.97
N PRO A 80 -3.02 11.15 8.01
CA PRO A 80 -1.87 12.00 8.29
C PRO A 80 -2.31 13.33 8.88
N THR A 81 -1.62 13.81 9.91
CA THR A 81 -1.95 15.10 10.55
C THR A 81 -1.21 16.28 9.91
N GLN A 82 -0.18 16.00 9.11
CA GLN A 82 0.67 17.00 8.46
C GLN A 82 1.07 16.56 7.06
N TYR A 83 1.46 17.52 6.24
CA TYR A 83 2.15 17.23 4.99
C TYR A 83 3.60 16.83 5.29
N SER A 84 4.12 15.87 4.53
CA SER A 84 5.56 15.58 4.54
C SER A 84 6.04 15.06 3.19
N LEU A 85 7.31 15.31 2.91
CA LEU A 85 8.11 14.57 1.95
C LEU A 85 9.23 13.91 2.76
N GLU A 86 9.33 12.60 2.69
CA GLU A 86 10.37 11.87 3.42
C GLU A 86 11.65 11.80 2.60
N GLN A 87 12.78 11.60 3.29
CA GLN A 87 14.02 11.28 2.59
C GLN A 87 13.83 9.98 1.81
N ASN A 88 14.24 9.98 0.53
CA ASN A 88 14.15 8.79 -0.30
C ASN A 88 14.99 7.64 0.29
N TYR A 89 14.51 6.40 0.15
CA TYR A 89 15.26 5.21 0.57
C TYR A 89 15.30 4.16 -0.56
N PRO A 90 16.49 3.63 -0.89
CA PRO A 90 17.81 3.98 -0.33
C PRO A 90 18.28 5.38 -0.78
N ASN A 91 19.21 5.99 -0.03
CA ASN A 91 19.95 7.19 -0.42
C ASN A 91 21.37 7.17 0.21
N PRO A 92 22.46 7.14 -0.58
CA PRO A 92 22.50 7.07 -2.04
C PRO A 92 21.85 5.80 -2.60
N PHE A 93 21.45 5.82 -3.88
CA PHE A 93 20.83 4.66 -4.53
C PHE A 93 21.40 4.37 -5.91
N ASN A 94 21.31 3.10 -6.33
CA ASN A 94 21.57 2.67 -7.69
C ASN A 94 20.24 2.36 -8.39
N SER A 95 20.00 3.02 -9.53
CA SER A 95 18.92 2.76 -10.50
C SER A 95 17.48 3.00 -10.03
N SER A 96 17.11 2.72 -8.77
CA SER A 96 15.80 3.07 -8.22
C SER A 96 15.81 3.42 -6.73
N THR A 97 14.86 4.28 -6.33
CA THR A 97 14.62 4.65 -4.93
C THR A 97 13.14 4.91 -4.71
N THR A 98 12.68 4.76 -3.47
CA THR A 98 11.30 5.06 -3.08
C THR A 98 11.25 6.39 -2.35
N ILE A 99 10.28 7.23 -2.75
CA ILE A 99 10.00 8.53 -2.14
C ILE A 99 8.62 8.44 -1.49
N CYS A 100 8.57 8.61 -0.17
CA CYS A 100 7.31 8.60 0.59
C CYS A 100 6.85 10.03 0.88
N TYR A 101 5.55 10.26 0.89
CA TYR A 101 4.96 11.56 1.18
C TYR A 101 3.57 11.42 1.82
N GLN A 102 3.13 12.46 2.51
CA GLN A 102 1.90 12.48 3.31
C GLN A 102 1.00 13.64 2.92
N LEU A 103 -0.31 13.38 2.84
CA LEU A 103 -1.32 14.38 2.55
C LEU A 103 -2.43 14.36 3.64
N PRO A 104 -2.50 15.36 4.53
CA PRO A 104 -3.57 15.48 5.52
C PRO A 104 -4.89 15.99 4.91
N LYS A 105 -4.85 16.52 3.68
CA LYS A 105 -6.03 17.01 2.95
C LYS A 105 -5.95 16.57 1.49
N PRO A 106 -7.09 16.29 0.82
CA PRO A 106 -7.12 16.10 -0.62
C PRO A 106 -6.59 17.33 -1.38
N GLY A 107 -6.01 17.12 -2.55
CA GLY A 107 -5.50 18.20 -3.38
C GLY A 107 -4.70 17.72 -4.58
N LYS A 108 -4.31 18.68 -5.43
CA LYS A 108 -3.37 18.42 -6.54
C LYS A 108 -1.96 18.29 -5.97
N VAL A 109 -1.26 17.23 -6.35
CA VAL A 109 0.12 16.93 -5.94
C VAL A 109 1.01 16.93 -7.16
N ASN A 110 2.12 17.68 -7.09
CA ASN A 110 3.21 17.59 -8.03
C ASN A 110 4.48 17.11 -7.32
N ILE A 111 5.09 16.02 -7.78
CA ILE A 111 6.42 15.58 -7.35
C ILE A 111 7.34 15.59 -8.55
N SER A 112 8.39 16.40 -8.50
CA SER A 112 9.31 16.61 -9.62
C SER A 112 10.77 16.55 -9.17
N ILE A 113 11.63 16.02 -10.03
CA ILE A 113 13.06 15.90 -9.84
C ILE A 113 13.77 16.99 -10.64
N TYR A 114 14.73 17.67 -10.00
CA TYR A 114 15.55 18.72 -10.58
C TYR A 114 17.03 18.39 -10.45
N ASN A 115 17.84 18.84 -11.41
CA ASN A 115 19.29 18.78 -11.30
C ASN A 115 19.85 19.98 -10.51
N VAL A 116 21.17 20.02 -10.32
CA VAL A 116 21.85 21.11 -9.57
C VAL A 116 21.75 22.49 -10.23
N ALA A 117 21.43 22.55 -11.52
CA ALA A 117 21.18 23.80 -12.24
C ALA A 117 19.73 24.27 -12.13
N GLY A 118 18.87 23.55 -11.40
CA GLY A 118 17.44 23.85 -11.27
C GLY A 118 16.62 23.45 -12.50
N GLN A 119 17.17 22.66 -13.42
CA GLN A 119 16.45 22.17 -14.58
C GLN A 119 15.58 20.97 -14.18
N LEU A 120 14.33 20.96 -14.65
CA LEU A 120 13.43 19.82 -14.48
C LEU A 120 13.99 18.61 -15.24
N VAL A 121 14.17 17.52 -14.52
CA VAL A 121 14.64 16.23 -15.04
C VAL A 121 13.46 15.33 -15.36
N GLU A 122 12.53 15.21 -14.41
CA GLU A 122 11.40 14.29 -14.50
C GLU A 122 10.28 14.70 -13.54
N THR A 123 9.03 14.49 -13.93
CA THR A 123 7.87 14.61 -13.03
C THR A 123 7.36 13.21 -12.71
N LEU A 124 7.35 12.86 -11.43
CA LEU A 124 6.96 11.54 -10.92
C LEU A 124 5.47 11.45 -10.59
N VAL A 125 4.88 12.56 -10.16
CA VAL A 125 3.45 12.67 -9.82
C VAL A 125 2.94 14.03 -10.30
N ASP A 126 1.80 14.05 -10.98
CA ASP A 126 1.05 15.28 -11.31
C ASP A 126 -0.45 14.99 -11.38
N GLU A 127 -1.08 14.75 -10.24
CA GLU A 127 -2.49 14.34 -10.17
C GLU A 127 -3.19 14.78 -8.89
N ASN A 128 -4.52 14.68 -8.87
CA ASN A 128 -5.32 14.88 -7.67
C ASN A 128 -5.26 13.62 -6.80
N LYS A 129 -4.91 13.78 -5.53
CA LYS A 129 -4.88 12.71 -4.53
C LYS A 129 -5.84 13.01 -3.39
N ASN A 130 -6.40 11.96 -2.79
CA ASN A 130 -7.12 12.05 -1.52
C ASN A 130 -6.13 12.15 -0.35
N THR A 131 -6.65 12.33 0.87
CA THR A 131 -5.81 12.24 2.06
C THR A 131 -5.22 10.83 2.21
N GLY A 132 -3.96 10.75 2.67
CA GLY A 132 -3.30 9.47 2.89
C GLY A 132 -1.77 9.55 2.92
N TYR A 133 -1.16 8.40 3.16
CA TYR A 133 0.26 8.14 2.98
C TYR A 133 0.48 7.56 1.59
N PHE A 134 1.49 8.05 0.89
CA PHE A 134 1.77 7.65 -0.48
C PHE A 134 3.26 7.38 -0.66
N SER A 135 3.57 6.57 -1.66
CA SER A 135 4.92 6.36 -2.14
C SER A 135 4.96 6.40 -3.66
N VAL A 136 6.10 6.84 -4.20
CA VAL A 136 6.40 6.80 -5.62
C VAL A 136 7.81 6.28 -5.82
N ILE A 137 8.01 5.42 -6.81
CA ILE A 137 9.33 4.88 -7.16
C ILE A 137 9.92 5.77 -8.25
N TRP A 138 11.12 6.29 -8.02
CA TRP A 138 11.90 6.94 -9.06
C TRP A 138 12.87 5.95 -9.71
N GLN A 139 12.75 5.73 -11.01
CA GLN A 139 13.65 4.85 -11.79
C GLN A 139 14.66 5.69 -12.58
N ALA A 140 15.83 5.93 -11.99
CA ALA A 140 16.91 6.75 -12.54
C ALA A 140 17.77 6.03 -13.60
N THR A 141 17.18 5.18 -14.45
CA THR A 141 17.90 4.31 -15.40
C THR A 141 18.71 5.11 -16.43
N ARG A 142 18.17 6.23 -16.93
CA ARG A 142 18.81 7.11 -17.92
C ARG A 142 19.45 8.37 -17.32
N ILE A 143 19.56 8.42 -15.99
CA ILE A 143 20.05 9.58 -15.25
C ILE A 143 21.50 9.33 -14.81
N GLY A 144 22.35 10.35 -14.88
CA GLY A 144 23.77 10.24 -14.50
C GLY A 144 23.97 10.21 -12.98
N THR A 145 25.07 9.61 -12.52
CA THR A 145 25.53 9.72 -11.13
C THR A 145 25.64 11.18 -10.72
N GLY A 146 25.12 11.53 -9.55
CA GLY A 146 25.14 12.91 -9.09
C GLY A 146 24.08 13.25 -8.07
N MET A 147 24.03 14.54 -7.73
CA MET A 147 23.06 15.11 -6.81
C MET A 147 21.87 15.67 -7.57
N TYR A 148 20.68 15.40 -7.04
CA TYR A 148 19.39 15.85 -7.55
C TYR A 148 18.53 16.38 -6.40
N PHE A 149 17.45 17.06 -6.73
CA PHE A 149 16.49 17.60 -5.78
C PHE A 149 15.09 17.09 -6.14
N CYS A 150 14.46 16.38 -5.21
CA CYS A 150 13.05 16.03 -5.30
C CYS A 150 12.25 17.13 -4.60
N ARG A 151 11.30 17.72 -5.32
CA ARG A 151 10.40 18.74 -4.80
C ARG A 151 8.97 18.20 -4.84
N ILE A 152 8.24 18.43 -3.75
CA ILE A 152 6.79 18.27 -3.70
C ILE A 152 6.12 19.64 -3.66
N GLU A 153 4.99 19.77 -4.34
CA GLU A 153 4.02 20.85 -4.18
C GLU A 153 2.63 20.22 -3.99
N ALA A 154 1.94 20.60 -2.92
CA ALA A 154 0.58 20.13 -2.61
C ALA A 154 -0.19 21.19 -1.83
N ASN A 155 -1.25 21.75 -2.40
CA ASN A 155 -1.97 22.90 -1.83
C ASN A 155 -0.97 24.04 -1.48
N ASP A 156 -0.94 24.49 -0.22
CA ASP A 156 0.00 25.53 0.26
C ASP A 156 1.33 24.94 0.79
N PHE A 157 1.54 23.64 0.66
CA PHE A 157 2.76 22.96 1.12
C PHE A 157 3.76 22.76 -0.02
N SER A 158 5.02 23.06 0.25
CA SER A 158 6.15 22.68 -0.60
C SER A 158 7.35 22.26 0.24
N ASP A 159 8.01 21.18 -0.14
CA ASP A 159 9.26 20.71 0.49
C ASP A 159 10.23 20.19 -0.58
N VAL A 160 11.52 20.18 -0.26
CA VAL A 160 12.59 19.73 -1.15
C VAL A 160 13.54 18.79 -0.41
N LYS A 161 13.80 17.61 -0.98
CA LYS A 161 14.82 16.68 -0.51
C LYS A 161 15.96 16.54 -1.49
N LYS A 162 17.18 16.54 -0.96
CA LYS A 162 18.39 16.21 -1.72
C LYS A 162 18.47 14.71 -1.91
N ILE A 163 18.73 14.27 -3.12
CA ILE A 163 18.84 12.88 -3.50
C ILE A 163 20.20 12.63 -4.17
N MET A 164 20.85 11.50 -3.87
CA MET A 164 22.12 11.09 -4.47
C MET A 164 21.96 9.81 -5.28
N VAL A 165 22.23 9.90 -6.58
CA VAL A 165 22.27 8.76 -7.50
C VAL A 165 23.72 8.26 -7.59
N MET A 166 23.93 6.96 -7.42
CA MET A 166 25.22 6.27 -7.55
C MET A 166 25.06 5.03 -8.44
N LYS A 167 25.70 5.04 -9.61
CA LYS A 167 25.78 3.89 -10.52
C LYS A 167 27.09 3.15 -10.37
#